data_AF-A0A382TTC7-F1
#
_entry.id   AF-A0A382TTC7-F1
#
_cell.length_a   1.000
_cell.length_b   1.000
_cell.length_c   1.000
_cell.angle_alpha   90.00
_cell.angle_beta   90.00
_cell.angle_gamma   90.00
#
_symmetry.space_group_name_H-M   'P 1'
#
loop_
_entity.id
_entity.type
_entity.pdbx_description
1 polymer ?
#
loop_
_entity_poly.entity_id
_entity_poly.type
_entity_poly.pdbx_seq_one_letter_code
_entity_poly.pdbx_strand_id
1 'polypeptide(L)'
;VKSPALRFLLGLSISLVALESQPIEAQEVSELQADLSQMLDAYSWKDARWGVLVVSLDQSDTLFSESPDSALSPASNLKLLTTAAALRILGPDFRFQTYLLSDSNIANDVLEGDLVLYGTGDPGISDLFFQEREDVLELLADQLEEAGVRTVTGDLVADASHLPGPLRPYSWDPK
;
A
#
# COMPACT_ATOMS: atom_id res chain seq x y z
N VAL A 1 -36.99 28.35 58.60
CA VAL A 1 -35.78 28.62 57.79
C VAL A 1 -35.16 27.28 57.40
N LYS A 2 -35.15 27.01 56.08
CA LYS A 2 -34.38 26.02 55.29
C LYS A 2 -34.69 24.51 55.42
N SER A 3 -34.85 23.95 54.23
CA SER A 3 -35.35 22.65 53.78
C SER A 3 -34.26 21.56 53.70
N PRO A 4 -34.62 20.26 53.63
CA PRO A 4 -33.71 19.21 53.17
C PRO A 4 -33.76 19.09 51.63
N ALA A 5 -32.59 18.98 51.01
CA ALA A 5 -32.44 18.87 49.57
C ALA A 5 -32.80 17.46 49.08
N LEU A 6 -33.75 17.39 48.13
CA LEU A 6 -34.10 16.19 47.37
C LEU A 6 -33.06 16.01 46.25
N ARG A 7 -32.24 14.96 46.32
CA ARG A 7 -31.31 14.59 45.25
C ARG A 7 -32.01 13.63 44.29
N PHE A 8 -32.38 14.10 43.10
CA PHE A 8 -32.75 13.26 41.97
C PHE A 8 -31.48 12.77 41.29
N LEU A 9 -31.21 11.46 41.34
CA LEU A 9 -30.24 10.81 40.46
C LEU A 9 -31.00 10.36 39.19
N LEU A 10 -30.86 11.12 38.11
CA LEU A 10 -31.26 10.68 36.77
C LEU A 10 -30.22 9.66 36.28
N GLY A 11 -30.59 8.39 36.23
CA GLY A 11 -29.81 7.37 35.53
C GLY A 11 -29.97 7.56 34.02
N LEU A 12 -28.90 7.97 33.34
CA LEU A 12 -28.85 8.03 31.88
C LEU A 12 -28.55 6.61 31.35
N SER A 13 -29.58 5.89 30.95
CA SER A 13 -29.42 4.64 30.21
C SER A 13 -28.97 4.96 28.79
N ILE A 14 -27.67 4.77 28.51
CA ILE A 14 -27.13 4.78 27.14
C ILE A 14 -27.56 3.45 26.51
N SER A 15 -28.63 3.49 25.71
CA SER A 15 -28.99 2.37 24.84
C SER A 15 -27.94 2.27 23.74
N LEU A 16 -27.20 1.16 23.73
CA LEU A 16 -26.31 0.77 22.65
C LEU A 16 -27.19 0.47 21.43
N VAL A 17 -27.27 1.40 20.48
CA VAL A 17 -27.92 1.16 19.18
C VAL A 17 -26.97 0.26 18.39
N ALA A 18 -27.33 -1.01 18.23
CA ALA A 18 -26.71 -1.88 17.24
C ALA A 18 -26.98 -1.27 15.87
N LEU A 19 -25.92 -0.92 15.15
CA LEU A 19 -26.01 -0.45 13.77
C LEU A 19 -26.24 -1.68 12.88
N GLU A 20 -27.45 -2.24 12.93
CA GLU A 20 -27.87 -3.28 11.98
C GLU A 20 -28.07 -2.64 10.61
N SER A 21 -27.28 -3.07 9.63
CA SER A 21 -27.45 -2.69 8.23
C SER A 21 -28.86 -3.10 7.78
N GLN A 22 -29.70 -2.11 7.48
CA GLN A 22 -31.02 -2.37 6.93
C GLN A 22 -30.84 -3.02 5.54
N PRO A 23 -31.66 -4.04 5.20
CA PRO A 23 -31.62 -4.64 3.87
C PRO A 23 -31.93 -3.56 2.83
N ILE A 24 -31.22 -3.59 1.70
CA ILE A 24 -31.47 -2.62 0.61
C ILE A 24 -32.87 -2.89 0.07
N GLU A 25 -33.72 -1.88 0.02
CA GLU A 25 -35.07 -2.05 -0.50
C GLU A 25 -35.02 -2.21 -2.03
N ALA A 26 -35.82 -3.11 -2.59
CA ALA A 26 -35.84 -3.39 -4.03
C ALA A 26 -36.10 -2.13 -4.89
N GLN A 27 -36.79 -1.15 -4.33
CA GLN A 27 -37.03 0.16 -4.96
C GLN A 27 -35.73 0.95 -5.14
N GLU A 28 -34.86 0.98 -4.12
CA GLU A 28 -33.58 1.69 -4.15
C GLU A 28 -32.63 1.07 -5.19
N VAL A 29 -32.61 -0.27 -5.28
CA VAL A 29 -31.83 -0.97 -6.33
C VAL A 29 -32.34 -0.59 -7.72
N SER A 30 -33.66 -0.55 -7.92
CA SER A 30 -34.24 -0.18 -9.20
C SER A 30 -33.91 1.26 -9.61
N GLU A 31 -33.88 2.19 -8.64
CA GLU A 31 -33.50 3.58 -8.88
C GLU A 31 -32.01 3.70 -9.24
N LEU A 32 -31.13 3.01 -8.49
CA LEU A 32 -29.70 2.93 -8.79
C LEU A 32 -29.45 2.40 -10.21
N GLN A 33 -30.14 1.32 -10.60
CA GLN A 33 -29.98 0.72 -11.93
C GLN A 33 -30.39 1.71 -13.02
N ALA A 34 -31.51 2.41 -12.85
CA ALA A 34 -31.99 3.41 -13.81
C ALA A 34 -31.00 4.58 -13.96
N ASP A 35 -30.48 5.09 -12.85
CA ASP A 35 -29.51 6.19 -12.84
C ASP A 35 -28.19 5.79 -13.54
N LEU A 36 -27.66 4.60 -13.23
CA LEU A 36 -26.44 4.10 -13.86
C LEU A 36 -26.61 3.86 -15.36
N SER A 37 -27.72 3.25 -15.79
CA SER A 37 -28.02 3.09 -17.21
C SER A 37 -28.10 4.43 -17.93
N GLN A 38 -28.81 5.41 -17.36
CA GLN A 38 -28.92 6.75 -17.95
C GLN A 38 -27.55 7.43 -18.07
N MET A 39 -26.69 7.30 -17.06
CA MET A 39 -25.34 7.84 -17.10
C MET A 39 -24.50 7.21 -18.21
N LEU A 40 -24.49 5.87 -18.30
CA LEU A 40 -23.68 5.16 -19.31
C LEU A 40 -24.12 5.50 -20.74
N ASP A 41 -25.43 5.65 -20.97
CA ASP A 41 -25.98 6.09 -22.25
C ASP A 41 -25.55 7.52 -22.60
N ALA A 42 -25.57 8.43 -21.61
CA ALA A 42 -25.20 9.83 -21.80
C ALA A 42 -23.70 10.03 -22.12
N TYR A 43 -22.82 9.14 -21.64
CA TYR A 43 -21.37 9.17 -21.87
C TYR A 43 -20.89 8.14 -22.92
N SER A 44 -21.75 7.81 -23.89
CA SER A 44 -21.44 6.90 -25.00
C SER A 44 -20.57 7.57 -26.08
N TRP A 45 -19.25 7.58 -25.89
CA TRP A 45 -18.33 7.89 -26.99
C TRP A 45 -18.24 6.72 -27.97
N LYS A 46 -18.10 7.04 -29.27
CA LYS A 46 -18.30 6.11 -30.39
C LYS A 46 -17.49 4.80 -30.31
N ASP A 47 -16.33 4.82 -29.66
CA ASP A 47 -15.43 3.67 -29.51
C ASP A 47 -15.13 3.31 -28.04
N ALA A 48 -15.81 3.96 -27.09
CA ALA A 48 -15.63 3.65 -25.67
C ALA A 48 -16.41 2.37 -25.32
N ARG A 49 -15.78 1.50 -24.54
CA ARG A 49 -16.41 0.30 -23.97
C ARG A 49 -16.43 0.44 -22.46
N TRP A 50 -17.59 0.24 -21.87
CA TRP A 50 -17.78 0.21 -20.42
C TRP A 50 -17.84 -1.22 -19.93
N GLY A 51 -17.23 -1.47 -18.77
CA GLY A 51 -17.40 -2.70 -18.00
C GLY A 51 -17.70 -2.26 -16.57
N VAL A 52 -18.91 -2.54 -16.09
CA VAL A 52 -19.39 -2.12 -14.78
C VAL A 52 -19.97 -3.32 -14.06
N LEU A 53 -19.56 -3.50 -12.81
CA LEU A 53 -20.12 -4.50 -11.91
C LEU A 53 -20.24 -3.87 -10.52
N VAL A 54 -21.46 -3.80 -10.00
CA VAL A 54 -21.76 -3.31 -8.65
C VAL A 54 -22.31 -4.47 -7.85
N VAL A 55 -21.64 -4.80 -6.76
CA VAL A 55 -22.02 -5.89 -5.86
C VAL A 55 -22.25 -5.37 -4.45
N SER A 56 -23.24 -5.93 -3.79
CA SER A 56 -23.45 -5.74 -2.36
C SER A 56 -22.45 -6.61 -1.58
N LEU A 57 -21.79 -6.03 -0.58
CA LEU A 57 -20.83 -6.72 0.28
C LEU A 57 -21.48 -7.48 1.44
N ASP A 58 -22.69 -7.09 1.82
CA ASP A 58 -23.47 -7.61 2.95
C ASP A 58 -24.48 -8.68 2.52
N GLN A 59 -25.13 -8.49 1.37
CA GLN A 59 -26.19 -9.37 0.86
C GLN A 59 -25.68 -10.31 -0.25
N SER A 60 -24.42 -10.16 -0.69
CA SER A 60 -23.80 -10.99 -1.75
C SER A 60 -24.61 -11.01 -3.05
N ASP A 61 -25.25 -9.89 -3.39
CA ASP A 61 -26.08 -9.74 -4.58
C ASP A 61 -25.44 -8.78 -5.60
N THR A 62 -25.70 -9.00 -6.89
CA THR A 62 -25.29 -8.08 -7.96
C THR A 62 -26.35 -7.01 -8.11
N LEU A 63 -26.00 -5.77 -7.77
CA LEU A 63 -26.91 -4.63 -7.81
C LEU A 63 -27.04 -4.04 -9.23
N PHE A 64 -25.95 -4.10 -10.00
CA PHE A 64 -25.92 -3.61 -11.39
C PHE A 64 -24.77 -4.29 -12.16
N SER A 65 -24.98 -4.56 -13.45
CA SER A 65 -23.93 -5.08 -14.33
C SER A 65 -24.10 -4.58 -15.76
N GLU A 66 -23.00 -4.12 -16.36
CA GLU A 66 -22.90 -3.77 -17.79
C GLU A 66 -21.60 -4.39 -18.32
N SER A 67 -21.70 -5.36 -19.24
CA SER A 67 -20.55 -6.04 -19.87
C SER A 67 -19.45 -6.51 -18.88
N PRO A 68 -19.79 -7.15 -17.73
CA PRO A 68 -18.87 -7.35 -16.60
C PRO A 68 -17.65 -8.22 -16.91
N ASP A 69 -17.75 -9.13 -17.89
CA ASP A 69 -16.66 -10.05 -18.28
C ASP A 69 -15.80 -9.52 -19.44
N SER A 70 -15.99 -8.26 -19.84
CA SER A 70 -15.22 -7.67 -20.94
C SER A 70 -13.76 -7.45 -20.55
N ALA A 71 -12.85 -7.93 -21.39
CA ALA A 71 -11.43 -7.63 -21.27
C ALA A 71 -11.15 -6.15 -21.64
N LEU A 72 -10.81 -5.36 -20.63
CA LEU A 72 -10.47 -3.93 -20.71
C LEU A 72 -9.05 -3.70 -20.17
N SER A 73 -8.41 -2.61 -20.60
CA SER A 73 -7.13 -2.19 -19.99
C SER A 73 -7.41 -1.65 -18.58
N PRO A 74 -6.91 -2.28 -17.52
CA PRO A 74 -7.20 -1.85 -16.15
C PRO A 74 -6.46 -0.57 -15.76
N ALA A 75 -5.43 -0.18 -16.53
CA ALA A 75 -4.50 0.88 -16.16
C ALA A 75 -4.03 0.71 -14.69
N SER A 76 -4.09 1.77 -13.88
CA SER A 76 -3.70 1.72 -12.47
C SER A 76 -4.59 0.84 -11.59
N ASN A 77 -5.77 0.38 -12.04
CA ASN A 77 -6.59 -0.57 -11.27
C ASN A 77 -5.90 -1.93 -11.13
N LEU A 78 -4.92 -2.26 -11.99
CA LEU A 78 -4.08 -3.45 -11.83
C LEU A 78 -3.36 -3.48 -10.47
N LYS A 79 -3.10 -2.31 -9.86
CA LYS A 79 -2.51 -2.21 -8.52
C LYS A 79 -3.32 -2.95 -7.46
N LEU A 80 -4.65 -3.06 -7.60
CA LEU A 80 -5.47 -3.84 -6.67
C LEU A 80 -5.03 -5.32 -6.62
N LEU A 81 -4.82 -5.93 -7.78
CA LEU A 81 -4.36 -7.32 -7.89
C LEU A 81 -2.91 -7.47 -7.41
N THR A 82 -2.02 -6.57 -7.84
CA THR A 82 -0.61 -6.62 -7.41
C THR A 82 -0.47 -6.46 -5.90
N THR A 83 -1.19 -5.53 -5.29
CA THR A 83 -1.18 -5.32 -3.84
C THR A 83 -1.78 -6.50 -3.08
N ALA A 84 -2.91 -7.06 -3.56
CA ALA A 84 -3.49 -8.25 -2.94
C ALA A 84 -2.53 -9.46 -3.00
N ALA A 85 -1.85 -9.65 -4.13
CA ALA A 85 -0.84 -10.69 -4.27
C ALA A 85 0.37 -10.46 -3.35
N ALA A 86 0.87 -9.22 -3.26
CA ALA A 86 1.97 -8.87 -2.36
C ALA A 86 1.61 -9.12 -0.89
N LEU A 87 0.43 -8.67 -0.44
CA LEU A 87 -0.05 -8.92 0.93
C LEU A 87 -0.21 -10.42 1.21
N ARG A 88 -0.68 -11.20 0.24
CA ARG A 88 -0.85 -12.66 0.39
C ARG A 88 0.49 -13.40 0.47
N ILE A 89 1.47 -13.02 -0.34
CA ILE A 89 2.75 -13.73 -0.46
C ILE A 89 3.74 -13.29 0.62
N LEU A 90 3.86 -11.98 0.84
CA LEU A 90 4.85 -11.39 1.75
C LEU A 90 4.29 -11.23 3.17
N GLY A 91 2.99 -11.02 3.30
CA GLY A 91 2.35 -10.65 4.56
C GLY A 91 2.35 -9.14 4.80
N PRO A 92 1.45 -8.62 5.66
CA PRO A 92 1.35 -7.20 5.97
C PRO A 92 2.56 -6.67 6.77
N ASP A 93 3.25 -7.55 7.48
CA ASP A 93 4.40 -7.20 8.32
C ASP A 93 5.75 -7.33 7.59
N PHE A 94 5.73 -7.67 6.30
CA PHE A 94 6.95 -7.76 5.51
C PHE A 94 7.71 -6.44 5.54
N ARG A 95 9.03 -6.54 5.65
CA ARG A 95 9.97 -5.42 5.56
C ARG A 95 11.07 -5.79 4.59
N PHE A 96 11.31 -4.91 3.62
CA PHE A 96 12.50 -5.01 2.79
C PHE A 96 13.75 -4.87 3.66
N GLN A 97 14.85 -5.46 3.21
CA GLN A 97 16.12 -5.42 3.92
C GLN A 97 17.20 -4.86 3.00
N THR A 98 18.01 -3.97 3.52
CA THR A 98 19.19 -3.44 2.85
C THR A 98 20.38 -3.75 3.74
N TYR A 99 21.41 -4.35 3.18
CA TYR A 99 22.53 -4.90 3.94
C TYR A 99 23.82 -4.18 3.62
N LEU A 100 24.68 -4.07 4.63
CA LEU A 100 26.09 -3.79 4.48
C LEU A 100 26.85 -5.10 4.69
N LEU A 101 27.58 -5.55 3.68
CA LEU A 101 28.27 -6.84 3.66
C LEU A 101 29.77 -6.63 3.44
N SER A 102 30.58 -7.46 4.10
CA SER A 102 32.01 -7.58 3.81
C SER A 102 32.47 -8.99 4.18
N ASP A 103 33.49 -9.49 3.48
CA ASP A 103 34.18 -10.75 3.80
C ASP A 103 35.47 -10.53 4.61
N SER A 104 35.78 -9.27 4.90
CA SER A 104 37.01 -8.83 5.53
C SER A 104 36.83 -8.53 7.02
N ASN A 105 37.89 -8.71 7.80
CA ASN A 105 37.84 -8.45 9.24
C ASN A 105 38.02 -6.95 9.53
N ILE A 106 37.52 -6.53 10.70
CA ILE A 106 37.76 -5.20 11.24
C ILE A 106 38.95 -5.28 12.20
N ALA A 107 39.99 -4.47 11.98
CA ALA A 107 41.18 -4.38 12.82
C ALA A 107 41.58 -2.91 13.06
N ASN A 108 41.74 -2.51 14.33
CA ASN A 108 42.04 -1.13 14.72
C ASN A 108 41.11 -0.10 14.05
N ASP A 109 39.82 -0.39 14.08
CA ASP A 109 38.75 0.38 13.45
C ASP A 109 38.80 0.48 11.91
N VAL A 110 39.63 -0.35 11.26
CA VAL A 110 39.76 -0.43 9.81
C VAL A 110 39.14 -1.72 9.27
N LEU A 111 38.21 -1.61 8.33
CA LEU A 111 37.75 -2.72 7.50
C LEU A 111 38.74 -2.90 6.33
N GLU A 112 39.53 -3.98 6.38
CA GLU A 112 40.61 -4.26 5.42
C GLU A 112 40.10 -4.94 4.13
N GLY A 113 39.09 -4.36 3.48
CA GLY A 113 38.53 -4.90 2.24
C GLY A 113 37.35 -4.10 1.74
N ASP A 114 36.62 -4.68 0.79
CA ASP A 114 35.47 -4.03 0.17
C ASP A 114 34.26 -4.01 1.11
N LEU A 115 33.46 -2.97 0.98
CA LEU A 115 32.17 -2.83 1.64
C LEU A 115 31.07 -2.86 0.57
N VAL A 116 30.14 -3.79 0.69
CA VAL A 116 29.04 -3.96 -0.27
C VAL A 116 27.73 -3.45 0.33
N LEU A 117 27.12 -2.46 -0.32
CA LEU A 117 25.73 -2.06 -0.09
C LEU A 117 24.82 -2.94 -0.96
N TYR A 118 24.19 -3.94 -0.34
CA TYR A 118 23.35 -4.92 -1.03
C TYR A 118 21.85 -4.59 -0.83
N GLY A 119 21.19 -4.19 -1.91
CA GLY A 119 19.77 -3.82 -1.91
C GLY A 119 18.85 -4.95 -2.35
N THR A 120 17.79 -5.23 -1.58
CA THR A 120 16.76 -6.23 -1.94
C THR A 120 15.50 -5.64 -2.57
N GLY A 121 15.53 -4.35 -2.92
CA GLY A 121 14.43 -3.67 -3.62
C GLY A 121 13.49 -2.87 -2.73
N ASP A 122 13.99 -2.29 -1.63
CA ASP A 122 13.20 -1.43 -0.74
C ASP A 122 12.67 -0.17 -1.46
N PRO A 123 11.35 -0.07 -1.74
CA PRO A 123 10.78 1.12 -2.37
C PRO A 123 10.59 2.27 -1.37
N GLY A 124 10.82 2.04 -0.07
CA GLY A 124 10.76 3.03 0.99
C GLY A 124 11.95 3.98 0.99
N ILE A 125 13.07 3.61 0.36
CA ILE A 125 14.20 4.52 0.10
C ILE A 125 13.78 5.55 -0.95
N SER A 126 13.05 6.56 -0.50
CA SER A 126 12.48 7.61 -1.33
C SER A 126 12.22 8.88 -0.53
N ASP A 127 12.13 9.99 -1.25
CA ASP A 127 11.77 11.33 -0.75
C ASP A 127 10.35 11.39 -0.10
N LEU A 128 9.58 10.28 -0.09
CA LEU A 128 8.29 10.18 0.63
C LEU A 128 8.44 9.83 2.11
N PHE A 129 9.51 9.12 2.47
CA PHE A 129 9.73 8.62 3.84
C PHE A 129 10.98 9.21 4.48
N PHE A 130 11.87 9.77 3.68
CA PHE A 130 13.07 10.49 4.10
C PHE A 130 12.97 11.93 3.60
N GLN A 131 13.34 12.90 4.45
CA GLN A 131 13.27 14.31 4.07
C GLN A 131 14.39 14.64 3.09
N GLU A 132 15.57 14.11 3.38
CA GLU A 132 16.75 14.15 2.52
C GLU A 132 17.14 12.73 2.12
N ARG A 133 17.76 12.57 0.96
CA ARG A 133 18.12 11.23 0.44
C ARG A 133 19.22 10.58 1.27
N GLU A 134 20.00 11.42 1.92
CA GLU A 134 21.13 11.07 2.75
C GLU A 134 20.68 10.46 4.08
N ASP A 135 19.47 10.75 4.57
CA ASP A 135 18.96 10.29 5.88
C ASP A 135 19.07 8.77 6.04
N VAL A 136 18.71 8.00 5.00
CA VAL A 136 18.81 6.53 5.05
C VAL A 136 20.25 6.05 5.00
N LEU A 137 21.14 6.78 4.33
CA LEU A 137 22.55 6.44 4.21
C LEU A 137 23.28 6.76 5.53
N GLU A 138 22.88 7.82 6.23
CA GLU A 138 23.36 8.13 7.58
C GLU A 138 23.03 7.00 8.56
N LEU A 139 21.81 6.45 8.52
CA LEU A 139 21.44 5.29 9.35
C LEU A 139 22.33 4.06 9.08
N LEU A 140 22.74 3.84 7.83
CA LEU A 140 23.66 2.75 7.48
C LEU A 140 25.09 3.06 7.92
N ALA A 141 25.53 4.30 7.83
CA ALA A 141 26.83 4.75 8.31
C ALA A 141 26.93 4.62 9.85
N ASP A 142 25.89 5.00 10.58
CA ASP A 142 25.81 4.83 12.03
C ASP A 142 25.97 3.36 12.44
N GLN A 143 25.36 2.42 11.70
CA GLN A 143 25.53 0.99 11.95
C GLN A 143 26.96 0.49 11.71
N LEU A 144 27.69 1.08 10.74
CA LEU A 144 29.11 0.77 10.54
C LEU A 144 29.96 1.29 11.70
N GLU A 145 29.68 2.51 12.16
CA GLU A 145 30.38 3.08 13.31
C GLU A 145 30.13 2.28 14.60
N GLU A 146 28.89 1.85 14.83
CA GLU A 146 28.52 0.97 15.95
C GLU A 146 29.20 -0.40 15.86
N ALA A 147 29.44 -0.90 14.64
CA ALA A 147 30.22 -2.11 14.39
C ALA A 147 31.75 -1.90 14.56
N GLY A 148 32.19 -0.68 14.86
CA GLY A 148 33.59 -0.34 15.08
C GLY A 148 34.37 0.03 13.81
N VAL A 149 33.69 0.28 12.68
CA VAL A 149 34.36 0.69 11.44
C VAL A 149 34.49 2.21 11.39
N ARG A 150 35.72 2.70 11.23
CA ARG A 150 36.06 4.12 11.02
C ARG A 150 36.72 4.36 9.67
N THR A 151 37.28 3.32 9.04
CA THR A 151 37.92 3.41 7.74
C THR A 151 37.69 2.13 6.95
N VAL A 152 37.37 2.28 5.66
CA VAL A 152 37.30 1.17 4.69
C VAL A 152 38.44 1.36 3.71
N THR A 153 39.30 0.36 3.53
CA THR A 153 40.46 0.46 2.63
C THR A 153 40.21 -0.07 1.23
N GLY A 154 39.18 -0.90 1.06
CA GLY A 154 38.73 -1.39 -0.25
C GLY A 154 37.70 -0.47 -0.90
N ASP A 155 37.00 -1.02 -1.88
CA ASP A 155 35.97 -0.33 -2.64
C ASP A 155 34.62 -0.32 -1.92
N LEU A 156 33.83 0.73 -2.14
CA LEU A 156 32.40 0.75 -1.84
C LEU A 156 31.61 0.26 -3.05
N VAL A 157 30.99 -0.91 -2.94
CA VAL A 157 30.28 -1.57 -4.04
C VAL A 157 28.78 -1.49 -3.83
N ALA A 158 28.04 -0.93 -4.79
CA ALA A 158 26.58 -0.97 -4.80
C ALA A 158 26.09 -2.20 -5.58
N ASP A 159 25.44 -3.14 -4.89
CA ASP A 159 24.93 -4.38 -5.48
C ASP A 159 23.39 -4.42 -5.48
N ALA A 160 22.82 -4.41 -6.69
CA ALA A 160 21.39 -4.50 -6.96
C ALA A 160 20.98 -5.85 -7.59
N SER A 161 21.84 -6.88 -7.52
CA SER A 161 21.65 -8.17 -8.17
C SER A 161 20.46 -8.97 -7.66
N HIS A 162 19.87 -8.60 -6.51
CA HIS A 162 18.64 -9.20 -5.99
C HIS A 162 17.47 -9.12 -7.00
N LEU A 163 17.43 -8.05 -7.80
CA LEU A 163 16.41 -7.81 -8.82
C LEU A 163 17.07 -7.71 -10.20
N PRO A 164 17.42 -8.83 -10.85
CA PRO A 164 18.20 -8.84 -12.10
C PRO A 164 17.42 -8.44 -13.35
N GLY A 165 16.13 -8.11 -13.21
CA GLY A 165 15.23 -7.80 -14.31
C GLY A 165 15.61 -6.51 -15.05
N PRO A 166 15.01 -6.26 -16.22
CA PRO A 166 15.21 -4.98 -16.90
C PRO A 166 14.71 -3.83 -16.00
N LEU A 167 15.46 -2.72 -15.97
CA LEU A 167 15.10 -1.53 -15.17
C LEU A 167 13.74 -0.92 -15.58
N ARG A 168 13.24 -1.26 -16.77
CA ARG A 168 11.93 -0.82 -17.27
C ARG A 168 11.22 -2.00 -17.92
N PRO A 169 9.89 -2.14 -17.74
CA PRO A 169 9.10 -3.09 -18.50
C PRO A 169 9.23 -2.87 -20.01
N TYR A 170 9.26 -3.96 -20.78
CA TYR A 170 9.40 -3.90 -22.25
C TYR A 170 8.28 -3.14 -22.97
N SER A 171 7.11 -3.01 -22.34
CA SER A 171 5.95 -2.31 -22.90
C SER A 171 5.99 -0.80 -22.67
N TRP A 172 6.98 -0.28 -21.94
CA TRP A 172 7.13 1.15 -21.73
C TRP A 172 7.84 1.78 -22.93
N ASP A 173 7.32 2.93 -23.38
CA ASP A 173 7.96 3.72 -24.43
C ASP A 173 9.38 4.09 -23.97
N PRO A 174 10.43 3.72 -24.74
CA PRO A 174 11.81 3.95 -24.33
C PRO A 174 12.16 5.44 -24.13
N LYS A 175 11.43 6.36 -24.78
CA LYS A 175 11.76 7.80 -24.95
C LYS A 175 13.13 8.07 -25.55
#